data_AF-A0A3C0R9S8-F1
#
_entry.id   AF-A0A3C0R9S8-F1
#
_cell.length_a   1.000
_cell.length_b   1.000
_cell.length_c   1.000
_cell.angle_alpha   90.00
_cell.angle_beta   90.00
_cell.angle_gamma   90.00
#
_symmetry.space_group_name_H-M   'P 1'
#
loop_
_entity.id
_entity.type
_entity.pdbx_description
1 polymer ?
#
loop_
_entity_poly.entity_id
_entity_poly.type
_entity_poly.pdbx_seq_one_letter_code
_entity_poly.pdbx_strand_id
1 'polypeptide(L)' 'MRKRLIVAWVLLMIFNIGTEAQKAPQRPALRRIVIDAGHGGSDQGAKGELSTEANIALNISLKLEQML' A
#
# COMPACT_ATOMS: atom_id res chain seq x y z
N MET A 1 -13.20 -50.30 27.70
CA MET A 1 -12.46 -49.05 28.00
C MET A 1 -11.63 -48.55 26.82
N ARG A 2 -10.80 -49.40 26.19
CA ARG A 2 -9.96 -49.04 25.03
C ARG A 2 -10.72 -48.43 23.83
N LYS A 3 -11.90 -48.96 23.47
CA LYS A 3 -12.72 -48.43 22.36
C LYS A 3 -13.25 -47.01 22.61
N ARG A 4 -13.55 -46.67 23.88
CA ARG A 4 -14.02 -45.32 24.26
C ARG A 4 -12.88 -44.30 24.21
N LEU A 5 -11.66 -44.73 24.54
CA LEU A 5 -10.44 -43.92 24.39
C LEU A 5 -10.16 -43.63 22.92
N ILE A 6 -10.25 -44.63 22.03
CA ILE A 6 -10.05 -44.44 20.59
C ILE A 6 -11.05 -43.42 20.03
N VAL A 7 -12.33 -43.52 20.41
CA VAL A 7 -13.35 -42.56 19.97
C VAL A 7 -13.06 -41.15 20.47
N ALA A 8 -12.64 -40.99 21.72
CA ALA A 8 -12.25 -39.68 22.26
C ALA A 8 -11.04 -39.08 21.53
N TRP A 9 -10.04 -39.90 21.18
CA TRP A 9 -8.88 -39.48 20.41
C TRP A 9 -9.23 -39.06 18.98
N VAL A 10 -10.14 -39.78 18.32
CA VAL A 10 -10.62 -39.44 16.98
C VAL A 10 -11.41 -38.13 17.01
N LEU A 11 -12.28 -37.93 17.99
CA LEU A 11 -13.04 -36.68 18.16
C LEU A 11 -12.12 -35.48 18.44
N LEU A 12 -11.06 -35.67 19.23
CA LEU A 12 -10.05 -34.65 19.50
C LEU A 12 -9.27 -34.26 18.23
N MET A 13 -8.93 -35.23 17.38
CA MET A 13 -8.26 -34.99 16.10
C MET A 13 -9.13 -34.17 15.13
N ILE A 14 -10.44 -34.47 15.06
CA ILE A 14 -11.38 -33.72 14.21
C ILE A 14 -11.57 -32.28 14.72
N PHE A 15 -11.54 -32.07 16.04
CA PHE A 15 -11.67 -30.74 16.65
C PHE A 15 -10.45 -29.82 16.40
N ASN A 16 -9.28 -30.40 16.09
CA ASN A 16 -8.05 -29.65 15.80
C ASN A 16 -7.87 -29.32 14.31
N ILE A 17 -8.85 -29.62 13.44
CA ILE A 17 -8.87 -29.12 12.07
C ILE A 17 -9.28 -27.65 12.14
N GLY A 18 -8.32 -26.81 12.53
CA GLY A 18 -8.47 -25.37 12.59
C GLY A 18 -8.79 -24.81 11.21
N THR A 19 -9.78 -23.95 11.14
CA THR A 19 -10.01 -23.09 9.98
C THR A 19 -8.86 -22.10 9.91
N GLU A 20 -7.85 -22.35 9.06
CA GLU A 20 -6.96 -21.26 8.67
C GLU A 20 -7.82 -20.21 7.98
N ALA A 21 -7.99 -19.06 8.62
CA ALA A 21 -8.62 -17.91 7.99
C ALA A 21 -7.77 -17.58 6.76
N GLN A 22 -8.28 -17.92 5.58
CA GLN A 22 -7.63 -17.63 4.32
C GLN A 22 -7.41 -16.12 4.24
N LYS A 23 -6.18 -15.67 4.55
CA LYS A 23 -5.82 -14.26 4.45
C LYS A 23 -6.14 -13.86 3.03
N ALA A 24 -7.10 -12.95 2.87
CA ALA A 24 -7.36 -12.33 1.59
C ALA A 24 -6.02 -11.85 1.01
N PRO A 25 -5.74 -12.07 -0.29
CA PRO A 25 -4.49 -11.67 -0.88
C PRO A 25 -4.26 -10.18 -0.59
N GLN A 26 -3.27 -9.89 0.25
CA GLN A 26 -2.93 -8.52 0.59
C GLN A 26 -2.46 -7.87 -0.70
N ARG A 27 -3.10 -6.76 -1.08
CA ARG A 27 -2.63 -5.98 -2.22
C ARG A 27 -1.16 -5.64 -1.97
N PRO A 28 -0.29 -5.78 -2.97
CA PRO A 28 1.11 -5.45 -2.79
C PRO A 28 1.20 -4.00 -2.29
N ALA A 29 2.08 -3.77 -1.30
CA ALA A 29 2.33 -2.44 -0.79
C ALA A 29 2.74 -1.50 -1.94
N LEU A 30 2.36 -0.23 -1.85
CA LEU A 30 2.75 0.78 -2.83
C LEU A 30 4.29 0.87 -2.87
N ARG A 31 4.89 0.60 -4.04
CA ARG A 31 6.36 0.45 -4.16
C ARG A 31 7.06 1.71 -4.64
N ARG A 32 6.35 2.58 -5.35
CA ARG A 32 6.93 3.77 -5.99
C ARG A 32 5.83 4.80 -6.26
N ILE A 33 6.15 6.04 -5.95
CA ILE A 33 5.46 7.23 -6.44
C ILE A 33 6.46 7.99 -7.30
N VAL A 34 6.04 8.45 -8.47
CA VAL A 34 6.83 9.35 -9.32
C VAL A 34 6.15 10.70 -9.25
N ILE A 35 6.91 11.71 -8.82
CA ILE A 35 6.47 13.10 -8.81
C ILE A 35 7.08 13.78 -10.02
N ASP A 36 6.25 14.35 -10.87
CA ASP A 36 6.68 15.09 -12.06
C ASP A 36 6.29 16.56 -11.90
N ALA A 37 7.30 17.44 -11.90
CA ALA A 37 7.10 18.87 -11.87
C ALA A 37 6.88 19.35 -13.30
N GLY A 38 5.66 19.72 -13.65
CA GLY A 38 5.31 20.20 -14.99
C GLY A 38 6.06 21.46 -15.40
N HIS A 39 6.34 21.59 -16.70
CA HIS A 39 7.15 22.65 -17.31
C HIS A 39 8.59 22.72 -16.76
N GLY A 40 9.40 23.67 -17.22
CA GLY A 40 10.76 23.86 -16.73
C GLY A 40 11.70 24.55 -17.71
N GLY A 41 12.79 25.12 -17.17
CA GLY A 41 13.84 25.75 -17.97
C GLY A 41 13.30 26.92 -18.80
N SER A 42 13.37 26.82 -20.13
CA SER A 42 12.86 27.86 -21.03
C SER A 42 11.35 27.84 -21.18
N ASP A 43 10.70 26.69 -20.98
CA ASP A 43 9.25 26.60 -20.98
C ASP A 43 8.73 26.83 -19.56
N GLN A 44 8.24 28.04 -19.31
CA GLN A 44 7.78 28.45 -17.99
C GLN A 44 6.31 28.07 -17.72
N GLY A 45 5.59 27.59 -18.74
CA GLY A 45 4.15 27.38 -18.66
C GLY A 45 3.36 28.67 -18.45
N ALA A 46 2.19 28.58 -17.80
CA ALA A 46 1.34 29.74 -17.56
C ALA A 46 2.04 30.79 -16.66
N LYS A 47 1.92 32.06 -17.05
CA LYS A 47 2.45 33.19 -16.27
C LYS A 47 1.34 33.83 -15.43
N GLY A 48 1.52 33.85 -14.12
CA GLY A 48 0.71 34.62 -13.18
C GLY A 48 1.33 35.99 -12.88
N GLU A 49 0.71 36.73 -11.96
CA GLU A 49 1.17 38.06 -11.55
C GLU A 49 2.54 38.03 -10.86
N LEU A 50 2.82 36.97 -10.07
CA LEU A 50 3.99 36.87 -9.21
C LEU A 50 4.88 35.65 -9.49
N SER A 51 4.39 34.65 -10.22
CA SER A 51 5.09 33.39 -10.45
C SER A 51 4.67 32.75 -11.77
N THR A 52 5.44 31.75 -12.19
CA THR A 52 5.14 30.87 -13.32
C THR A 52 4.63 29.53 -12.82
N GLU A 53 3.95 28.81 -13.70
CA GLU A 53 3.51 27.43 -13.47
C GLU A 53 4.69 26.52 -13.09
N ALA A 54 5.79 26.59 -13.85
CA ALA A 54 7.00 25.80 -13.59
C ALA A 54 7.52 25.99 -12.15
N ASN A 55 7.56 27.23 -11.66
CA ASN A 55 8.02 27.53 -10.29
C ASN A 55 7.07 26.96 -9.23
N ILE A 56 5.76 27.08 -9.43
CA ILE A 56 4.76 26.57 -8.49
C ILE A 56 4.78 25.04 -8.47
N ALA A 57 4.79 24.41 -9.65
CA ALA A 57 4.83 22.97 -9.81
C ALA A 57 6.07 22.35 -9.15
N LEU A 58 7.25 22.95 -9.35
CA LEU A 58 8.49 22.50 -8.71
C LEU A 58 8.40 22.63 -7.18
N ASN A 59 7.90 23.76 -6.66
CA ASN A 59 7.81 23.98 -5.23
C ASN A 59 6.86 22.98 -4.55
N ILE A 60 5.69 22.73 -5.15
CA ILE A 60 4.74 21.72 -4.67
C ILE A 60 5.36 20.33 -4.72
N SER A 61 6.05 19.99 -5.80
CA SER A 61 6.67 18.68 -5.99
C SER A 61 7.72 18.39 -4.91
N LEU A 62 8.61 19.35 -4.63
CA LEU A 62 9.63 19.23 -3.58
C LEU A 62 9.01 19.14 -2.18
N LYS A 63 7.93 19.91 -1.92
CA LYS A 63 7.22 19.82 -0.65
C LYS A 63 6.53 18.47 -0.48
N LEU A 64 5.92 17.94 -1.54
CA LEU A 64 5.28 16.64 -1.53
C LEU A 64 6.30 15.50 -1.34
N GLU A 65 7.45 15.59 -2.01
CA GLU A 65 8.56 14.64 -1.82
C GLU A 65 8.96 14.53 -0.35
N GLN A 66 9.07 15.65 0.36
CA GLN A 66 9.42 15.66 1.79
C GLN A 66 8.33 15.09 2.71
N MET A 67 7.08 15.01 2.24
CA MET A 67 5.94 14.51 3.02
C MET A 67 5.69 13.01 2.83
N LEU A 68 6.26 12.40 1.79
CA LEU A 68 6.12 10.99 1.45
C LEU A 68 7.22 10.13 2.09
#